data_AF-A0A953B3J5-F1
#
_entry.id   AF-A0A953B3J5-F1
#
_cell.length_a   1.000
_cell.length_b   1.000
_cell.length_c   1.000
_cell.angle_alpha   90.00
_cell.angle_beta   90.00
_cell.angle_gamma   90.00
#
_symmetry.space_group_name_H-M   'P 1'
#
loop_
_entity.id
_entity.type
_entity.pdbx_description
1 polymer ?
#
loop_
_entity_poly.entity_id
_entity_poly.type
_entity_poly.pdbx_seq_one_letter_code
_entity_poly.pdbx_strand_id
1 'polypeptide(L)'
;MAAIYIDRKGAALDCEAGALVVRCAGERVATLPLAGAERVVVRRAERVSLRLLSALGERGVGLLVLGGRKGEPTAHLLGAPRGDASVRLGQFALARDPGRALALARLAVRGKV
;
A
#
# COMPACT_ATOMS: atom_id res chain seq x y z
N MET A 1 -9.50 -6.35 -3.75
CA MET A 1 -8.37 -5.44 -3.48
C MET A 1 -8.16 -4.51 -4.67
N ALA A 2 -8.71 -3.29 -4.61
CA ALA A 2 -8.53 -2.30 -5.67
C ALA A 2 -7.24 -1.51 -5.43
N ALA A 3 -6.29 -1.56 -6.36
CA ALA A 3 -5.00 -0.88 -6.25
C ALA A 3 -4.77 0.03 -7.45
N ILE A 4 -4.34 1.27 -7.17
CA ILE A 4 -3.94 2.24 -8.19
C ILE A 4 -2.44 2.13 -8.42
N TYR A 5 -2.00 1.87 -9.64
CA TYR A 5 -0.59 1.78 -10.00
C TYR A 5 -0.12 3.02 -10.76
N ILE A 6 0.96 3.62 -10.27
CA ILE A 6 1.62 4.76 -10.89
C ILE A 6 3.05 4.36 -11.28
N ASP A 7 3.24 4.07 -12.57
CA ASP A 7 4.55 3.80 -13.18
C ASP A 7 4.85 4.83 -14.28
N ARG A 8 4.91 6.11 -13.89
CA ARG A 8 5.18 7.21 -14.82
C ARG A 8 6.33 8.07 -14.32
N LYS A 9 7.37 8.19 -15.14
CA LYS A 9 8.54 9.05 -14.87
C LYS A 9 8.13 10.53 -14.90
N GLY A 10 8.67 11.33 -13.99
CA GLY A 10 8.35 12.77 -13.90
C GLY A 10 6.92 13.04 -13.41
N ALA A 11 6.28 12.04 -12.80
CA ALA A 11 4.96 12.21 -12.20
C ALA A 11 5.10 12.90 -10.83
N ALA A 12 4.42 14.04 -10.69
CA ALA A 12 4.14 14.70 -9.44
C ALA A 12 2.75 14.29 -8.96
N LEU A 13 2.68 13.64 -7.80
CA LEU A 13 1.45 13.13 -7.23
C LEU A 13 0.92 14.08 -6.16
N ASP A 14 -0.36 14.42 -6.28
CA ASP A 14 -1.06 15.28 -5.33
C ASP A 14 -2.48 14.76 -5.08
N CYS A 15 -3.20 15.39 -4.15
CA CYS A 15 -4.60 15.12 -3.89
C CYS A 15 -5.44 16.40 -4.05
N GLU A 16 -6.51 16.31 -4.82
CA GLU A 16 -7.49 17.39 -4.97
C GLU A 16 -8.90 16.79 -4.95
N ALA A 17 -9.81 17.41 -4.18
CA ALA A 17 -11.21 16.98 -4.05
C ALA A 17 -11.39 15.46 -3.78
N GLY A 18 -10.48 14.84 -3.00
CA GLY A 18 -10.53 13.41 -2.68
C GLY A 18 -10.09 12.47 -3.81
N ALA A 19 -9.47 13.00 -4.87
CA ALA A 19 -8.90 12.23 -5.96
C ALA A 19 -7.37 12.38 -6.00
N LEU A 20 -6.68 11.32 -6.40
CA LEU A 20 -5.27 11.34 -6.74
C LEU A 20 -5.11 12.08 -8.07
N VAL A 21 -4.36 13.18 -8.04
CA VAL A 21 -4.01 13.95 -9.24
C VAL A 21 -2.58 13.63 -9.63
N VAL A 22 -2.40 13.30 -10.91
CA VAL A 22 -1.08 13.06 -11.50
C VAL A 22 -0.75 14.21 -12.42
N ARG A 23 0.38 14.88 -12.15
CA ARG A 23 0.92 15.94 -13.01
C ARG A 23 2.25 15.53 -13.62
N CYS A 24 2.48 15.87 -14.88
CA CYS A 24 3.77 15.70 -15.55
C CYS A 24 4.15 17.03 -16.20
N ALA A 25 5.36 17.52 -15.91
CA ALA A 25 5.81 18.84 -16.38
C ALA A 25 4.80 19.98 -16.06
N GLY A 26 4.18 19.92 -14.88
CA GLY A 26 3.17 20.90 -14.43
C GLY A 26 1.74 20.59 -14.87
N GLU A 27 1.58 19.91 -16.00
CA GLU A 27 0.27 19.61 -16.59
C GLU A 27 -0.43 18.42 -15.94
N ARG A 28 -1.75 18.53 -15.76
CA ARG A 28 -2.57 17.44 -15.22
C ARG A 28 -2.79 16.39 -16.30
N VAL A 29 -2.25 15.19 -16.09
CA VAL A 29 -2.34 14.08 -17.06
C VAL A 29 -3.33 12.99 -16.64
N ALA A 30 -3.68 12.91 -15.35
CA ALA A 30 -4.68 11.98 -14.87
C ALA A 30 -5.31 12.45 -13.55
N THR A 31 -6.53 11.98 -13.30
CA THR A 31 -7.22 12.10 -12.02
C THR A 31 -7.91 10.78 -11.73
N LEU A 32 -7.60 10.18 -10.57
CA LEU A 32 -8.06 8.85 -10.18
C LEU A 32 -8.78 8.97 -8.85
N PRO A 33 -10.03 8.49 -8.72
CA PRO A 33 -10.74 8.56 -7.45
C PRO A 33 -10.01 7.72 -6.39
N LEU A 34 -9.82 8.28 -5.18
CA LEU A 34 -9.34 7.51 -4.04
C LEU A 34 -10.46 6.71 -3.37
N ALA A 35 -11.73 7.07 -3.63
CA ALA A 35 -12.87 6.33 -3.15
C ALA A 35 -12.83 4.88 -3.67
N GLY A 36 -12.90 3.92 -2.77
CA GLY A 36 -12.82 2.49 -3.09
C GLY A 36 -11.41 1.97 -3.37
N ALA A 37 -10.39 2.83 -3.43
CA ALA A 37 -9.00 2.39 -3.52
C ALA A 37 -8.54 1.84 -2.17
N GLU A 38 -7.87 0.69 -2.18
CA GLU A 38 -7.27 0.13 -0.98
C GLU A 38 -5.80 0.49 -0.83
N ARG A 39 -5.13 0.73 -1.96
CA ARG A 39 -3.70 1.00 -2.03
C ARG A 39 -3.34 1.83 -3.26
N VAL A 40 -2.36 2.70 -3.12
CA VAL A 40 -1.62 3.33 -4.22
C VAL A 40 -0.22 2.72 -4.26
N VAL A 41 0.21 2.27 -5.44
CA VAL A 41 1.55 1.72 -5.67
C VAL A 41 2.29 2.65 -6.62
N VAL A 42 3.49 3.09 -6.24
CA VAL A 42 4.27 4.09 -6.97
C VAL A 42 5.65 3.54 -7.28
N ARG A 43 6.08 3.60 -8.55
CA ARG A 43 7.40 3.12 -8.96
C ARG A 43 8.35 4.22 -9.45
N ARG A 44 7.85 5.20 -10.19
CA ARG A 44 8.68 6.18 -10.92
C ARG A 44 8.27 7.64 -10.71
N ALA A 45 7.41 7.91 -9.73
CA ALA A 45 7.02 9.29 -9.42
C ALA A 45 8.22 10.08 -8.91
N GLU A 46 8.28 11.34 -9.31
CA GLU A 46 9.30 12.30 -8.89
C GLU A 46 9.01 12.84 -7.49
N ARG A 47 7.73 13.08 -7.19
CA ARG A 47 7.31 13.59 -5.87
C ARG A 47 5.93 13.10 -5.49
N VAL A 48 5.74 12.97 -4.19
CA VAL A 48 4.45 12.70 -3.53
C VAL A 48 4.22 13.85 -2.56
N SER A 49 3.10 14.57 -2.71
CA SER A 49 2.81 15.69 -1.83
C SER A 49 2.44 15.23 -0.42
N LEU A 50 2.73 16.05 0.60
CA LEU A 50 2.25 15.81 1.97
C LEU A 50 0.72 15.77 2.03
N ARG A 51 0.04 16.59 1.21
CA ARG A 51 -1.42 16.59 1.08
C ARG A 51 -1.95 15.22 0.64
N LEU A 52 -1.30 14.58 -0.34
CA LEU A 52 -1.65 13.24 -0.75
C LEU A 52 -1.39 12.22 0.36
N LEU A 53 -0.22 12.28 1.03
CA LEU A 53 0.09 11.37 2.14
C LEU A 53 -0.94 11.46 3.28
N SER A 54 -1.30 12.68 3.68
CA SER A 54 -2.35 12.95 4.68
C SER A 54 -3.71 12.40 4.21
N ALA A 55 -4.11 12.68 2.97
CA ALA A 55 -5.38 12.20 2.42
C ALA A 55 -5.46 10.66 2.36
N LEU A 56 -4.35 9.98 2.03
CA LEU A 56 -4.26 8.52 2.04
C LEU A 56 -4.41 7.96 3.46
N GLY A 57 -3.71 8.54 4.44
CA GLY A 57 -3.79 8.14 5.84
C GLY A 57 -5.20 8.26 6.42
N GLU A 58 -5.85 9.41 6.23
CA GLU A 58 -7.23 9.66 6.70
C GLU A 58 -8.25 8.67 6.11
N ARG A 59 -8.03 8.25 4.86
CA ARG A 59 -8.93 7.31 4.16
C ARG A 59 -8.55 5.85 4.38
N GLY A 60 -7.48 5.58 5.11
CA GLY A 60 -6.97 4.22 5.28
C GLY A 60 -6.51 3.57 3.97
N VAL A 61 -6.05 4.37 3.01
CA VAL A 61 -5.49 3.88 1.75
C VAL A 61 -3.99 3.72 1.93
N GLY A 62 -3.47 2.51 1.70
CA GLY A 62 -2.03 2.27 1.83
C GLY A 62 -1.23 2.92 0.70
N LEU A 63 0.02 3.28 0.95
CA LEU A 63 1.00 3.64 -0.09
C LEU A 63 2.11 2.59 -0.11
N LEU A 64 2.49 2.13 -1.30
CA LEU A 64 3.66 1.27 -1.52
C LEU A 64 4.58 1.93 -2.54
N VAL A 65 5.80 2.26 -2.14
CA VAL A 65 6.84 2.78 -3.04
C VAL A 65 7.74 1.63 -3.45
N LEU A 66 7.85 1.43 -4.76
CA LEU A 66 8.74 0.46 -5.38
C LEU A 66 9.97 1.19 -5.90
N GLY A 67 11.15 0.77 -5.44
CA GLY A 67 12.43 1.34 -5.83
C GLY A 67 13.40 0.29 -6.39
N GLY A 68 14.63 0.74 -6.63
CA GLY A 68 15.70 -0.11 -7.16
C GLY A 68 15.46 -0.63 -8.59
N ARG A 69 16.40 -1.43 -9.09
CA ARG A 69 16.32 -2.00 -10.46
C ARG A 69 15.21 -3.04 -10.59
N LYS A 70 14.93 -3.78 -9.51
CA LYS A 70 13.96 -4.89 -9.50
C LYS A 70 12.54 -4.48 -9.07
N GLY A 71 12.31 -3.21 -8.68
CA GLY A 71 11.00 -2.77 -8.22
C GLY A 71 10.66 -3.30 -6.81
N GLU A 72 11.65 -3.31 -5.93
CA GLU A 72 11.49 -3.80 -4.56
C GLU A 72 10.75 -2.77 -3.70
N PRO A 73 9.90 -3.19 -2.75
CA PRO A 73 9.29 -2.29 -1.78
C PRO A 73 10.36 -1.55 -0.95
N THR A 74 10.47 -0.23 -1.12
CA THR A 74 11.45 0.59 -0.40
C THR A 74 10.84 1.45 0.69
N ALA A 75 9.56 1.80 0.56
CA ALA A 75 8.82 2.55 1.58
C ALA A 75 7.33 2.22 1.53
N HIS A 76 6.64 2.37 2.67
CA HIS A 76 5.20 2.18 2.72
C HIS A 76 4.51 3.03 3.78
N LEU A 77 3.29 3.46 3.48
CA LEU A 77 2.29 3.91 4.45
C LEU A 77 1.29 2.78 4.60
N LEU A 78 1.10 2.29 5.82
CA LEU A 78 0.07 1.28 6.08
C LEU A 78 -1.31 1.92 5.89
N GLY A 79 -2.18 1.23 5.14
CA GLY A 79 -3.58 1.60 5.05
C GLY A 79 -4.32 1.32 6.36
N ALA A 80 -5.63 1.54 6.38
CA ALA A 80 -6.45 1.18 7.53
C ALA A 80 -6.26 -0.32 7.81
N PRO A 81 -6.11 -0.70 9.08
CA PRO A 81 -6.04 -2.10 9.47
C PRO A 81 -7.42 -2.74 9.24
N ARG A 82 -7.69 -3.13 7.98
CA ARG A 82 -8.88 -3.88 7.61
C ARG A 82 -8.78 -5.27 8.21
N GLY A 83 -9.79 -5.67 8.97
CA GLY A 83 -9.84 -6.98 9.62
C GLY A 83 -10.14 -6.89 11.11
N ASP A 84 -10.92 -7.87 11.55
CA ASP A 84 -11.38 -8.06 12.91
C ASP A 84 -10.20 -8.10 13.90
N ALA A 85 -10.30 -7.30 14.98
CA ALA A 85 -9.31 -7.31 16.04
C ALA A 85 -9.15 -8.71 16.67
N SER A 86 -10.21 -9.52 16.66
CA SER A 86 -10.19 -10.91 17.11
C SER A 86 -9.18 -11.76 16.34
N VAL A 87 -9.06 -11.56 15.03
CA VAL A 87 -8.11 -12.27 14.18
C VAL A 87 -6.68 -11.90 14.56
N ARG A 88 -6.40 -10.61 14.78
CA ARG A 88 -5.06 -10.16 15.22
C ARG A 88 -4.70 -10.73 16.59
N LEU A 89 -5.65 -10.72 17.53
CA LEU A 89 -5.45 -11.34 18.85
C LEU A 89 -5.21 -12.85 18.73
N GLY A 90 -5.94 -13.53 17.85
CA GLY A 90 -5.74 -14.96 17.54
C GLY A 90 -4.37 -15.24 16.92
N GLN A 91 -3.90 -14.39 16.01
CA GLN A 91 -2.55 -14.46 15.43
C GLN A 91 -1.47 -14.30 16.51
N PHE A 92 -1.63 -13.35 17.44
CA PHE A 92 -0.71 -13.18 18.55
C PHE A 92 -0.72 -14.37 19.50
N ALA A 93 -1.88 -14.92 19.83
CA ALA A 93 -1.99 -16.11 20.66
C ALA A 93 -1.33 -17.33 19.99
N LEU A 94 -1.58 -17.55 18.69
CA LEU A 94 -0.97 -18.64 17.92
C LEU A 94 0.55 -18.52 17.88
N ALA A 95 1.08 -17.32 17.65
CA ALA A 95 2.53 -17.09 17.58
C ALA A 95 3.25 -17.36 18.92
N ARG A 96 2.53 -17.30 20.05
CA ARG A 96 3.06 -17.57 21.39
C ARG A 96 2.97 -19.04 21.80
N ASP A 97 2.30 -19.89 21.03
CA ASP A 97 2.23 -21.34 21.22
C ASP A 97 3.22 -22.03 20.26
N PRO A 98 4.35 -22.58 20.77
CA PRO A 98 5.38 -23.18 19.91
C PRO A 98 4.86 -24.33 19.04
N GLY A 99 3.93 -25.14 19.55
CA GLY A 99 3.37 -26.29 18.82
C GLY A 99 2.50 -25.84 17.66
N ARG A 100 1.63 -24.85 17.90
CA ARG A 100 0.76 -24.27 16.86
C ARG A 100 1.54 -23.45 15.85
N ALA A 101 2.56 -22.71 16.29
CA ALA A 101 3.47 -21.99 15.40
C ALA A 101 4.23 -22.95 14.47
N LEU A 102 4.75 -24.07 14.99
CA LEU A 102 5.43 -25.09 14.17
C LEU A 102 4.48 -25.74 13.16
N ALA A 103 3.25 -26.04 13.57
CA ALA A 103 2.23 -26.59 12.67
C ALA A 103 1.94 -25.62 11.51
N LEU A 104 1.73 -24.33 11.80
CA LEU A 104 1.51 -23.30 10.78
C LEU A 104 2.73 -23.12 9.87
N ALA A 105 3.94 -23.08 10.42
CA ALA A 105 5.16 -22.95 9.65
C ALA A 105 5.35 -24.12 8.66
N ARG A 106 5.08 -25.36 9.10
CA ARG A 106 5.12 -26.53 8.22
C ARG A 106 4.12 -26.44 7.08
N LEU A 107 2.90 -25.95 7.34
CA LEU A 107 1.90 -25.71 6.29
C LEU A 107 2.40 -24.65 5.28
N ALA A 108 2.96 -23.54 5.76
CA ALA A 108 3.48 -22.49 4.90
C ALA A 108 4.64 -22.96 4.01
N VAL A 109 5.58 -23.75 4.56
CA VAL A 109 6.69 -24.34 3.79
C VAL A 109 6.17 -25.35 2.77
N ARG A 110 5.26 -26.25 3.18
CA ARG A 110 4.65 -27.22 2.26
C ARG A 110 3.87 -26.56 1.13
N GLY A 111 3.21 -25.43 1.37
CA GLY A 111 2.50 -24.70 0.32
C GLY A 111 3.41 -23.96 -0.67
N LYS A 112 4.71 -23.86 -0.37
CA LYS A 112 5.71 -23.21 -1.23
C LYS A 112 6.44 -24.20 -2.14
N VAL A 113 6.57 -25.46 -1.72
CA VAL A 113 7.27 -26.54 -2.44
C VAL A 113 6.26 -27.28 -3.31
#